data_AF-C8VVM9-F1
#
_entry.id   AF-C8VVM9-F1
#
_cell.length_a   1.000
_cell.length_b   1.000
_cell.length_c   1.000
_cell.angle_alpha   90.00
_cell.angle_beta   90.00
_cell.angle_gamma   90.00
#
_symmetry.space_group_name_H-M   'P 1'
#
loop_
_entity.id
_entity.type
_entity.pdbx_description
1 polymer ?
#
loop_
_entity_poly.entity_id
_entity_poly.type
_entity_poly.pdbx_seq_one_letter_code
_entity_poly.pdbx_strand_id
1 'polypeptide(L)'
;MRADFGSKGKEFWSTWWPHNGDELNTPEFKAELQNFVNELRENGPLKSLSAMHEYCGNHTTGRLSDGSRGSYGYIAESGSYRYCLRCTPIQGDYNAYLYIYDRRVWEMTQLEDLLEAERALPEMCFSVLPSDGSLICIKHGETGYYKSDWDTGDLVKNRELADFNNKKLGVSKAQEEAMVIKSMTGWASQEPAPQESGMEQKMGGL
;
A
#
# COMPACT_ATOMS: atom_id res chain seq x y z
N MET A 1 -14.75 2.55 -14.67
CA MET A 1 -16.12 2.92 -15.06
C MET A 1 -16.26 4.44 -15.14
N ARG A 2 -17.15 4.97 -15.99
CA ARG A 2 -17.59 6.38 -15.93
C ARG A 2 -19.11 6.47 -15.77
N ALA A 3 -19.61 7.57 -15.21
CA ALA A 3 -21.04 7.84 -15.11
C ALA A 3 -21.39 9.32 -15.22
N ASP A 4 -22.64 9.61 -15.59
CA ASP A 4 -23.24 10.95 -15.65
C ASP A 4 -24.72 10.93 -15.20
N PHE A 5 -25.28 12.11 -14.94
CA PHE A 5 -26.64 12.26 -14.42
C PHE A 5 -27.70 12.68 -15.46
N GLY A 6 -27.35 12.62 -16.75
CA GLY A 6 -28.21 13.07 -17.85
C GLY A 6 -28.50 14.57 -17.82
N SER A 7 -29.31 15.03 -18.79
CA SER A 7 -29.59 16.47 -18.97
C SER A 7 -30.35 17.10 -17.80
N LYS A 8 -31.15 16.31 -17.08
CA LYS A 8 -31.96 16.75 -15.93
C LYS A 8 -31.24 16.56 -14.58
N GLY A 9 -30.05 15.97 -14.55
CA GLY A 9 -29.25 15.79 -13.33
C GLY A 9 -29.81 14.79 -12.31
N LYS A 10 -30.76 13.92 -12.71
CA LYS A 10 -31.45 12.97 -11.82
C LYS A 10 -31.33 11.51 -12.28
N GLU A 11 -30.74 11.28 -13.44
CA GLU A 11 -30.56 9.93 -13.99
C GLU A 11 -29.22 9.37 -13.54
N PHE A 12 -28.91 8.11 -13.86
CA PHE A 12 -27.57 7.56 -13.65
C PHE A 12 -27.22 6.70 -14.85
N TRP A 13 -26.44 7.26 -15.76
CA TRP A 13 -25.94 6.58 -16.95
C TRP A 13 -24.51 6.17 -16.68
N SER A 14 -24.19 4.87 -16.80
CA SER A 14 -22.84 4.38 -16.59
C SER A 14 -22.33 3.57 -17.76
N THR A 15 -21.01 3.57 -17.95
CA THR A 15 -20.33 2.75 -18.94
C THR A 15 -19.11 2.10 -18.32
N TRP A 16 -19.05 0.78 -18.40
CA TRP A 16 -17.84 0.02 -18.11
C TRP A 16 -16.91 0.07 -19.32
N TRP A 17 -15.64 0.38 -19.06
CA TRP A 17 -14.59 0.33 -20.07
C TRP A 17 -13.63 -0.78 -19.66
N PRO A 18 -13.42 -1.81 -20.49
CA PRO A 18 -12.42 -2.82 -20.21
C PRO A 18 -11.06 -2.17 -20.00
N HIS A 19 -10.38 -2.56 -18.93
CA HIS A 19 -9.03 -2.11 -18.57
C HIS A 19 -8.23 -3.34 -18.16
N ASN A 20 -6.92 -3.36 -18.43
CA ASN A 20 -6.00 -4.42 -18.00
C ASN A 20 -6.45 -5.80 -18.50
N GLY A 21 -6.70 -5.90 -19.80
CA GLY A 21 -7.13 -7.17 -20.40
C GLY A 21 -8.53 -7.67 -19.99
N ASP A 22 -9.31 -6.87 -19.24
CA ASP A 22 -10.61 -7.26 -18.66
C ASP A 22 -10.52 -8.39 -17.61
N GLU A 23 -9.33 -8.61 -17.05
CA GLU A 23 -9.04 -9.70 -16.11
C GLU A 23 -9.87 -9.61 -14.81
N LEU A 24 -10.22 -8.39 -14.41
CA LEU A 24 -11.05 -8.14 -13.22
C LEU A 24 -12.54 -8.39 -13.46
N ASN A 25 -13.00 -8.62 -14.69
CA ASN A 25 -14.43 -8.61 -15.04
C ASN A 25 -15.19 -9.91 -14.69
N THR A 26 -14.84 -10.51 -13.54
CA THR A 26 -15.44 -11.75 -13.04
C THR A 26 -16.85 -11.50 -12.46
N PRO A 27 -17.70 -12.54 -12.33
CA PRO A 27 -19.01 -12.42 -11.69
C PRO A 27 -18.94 -11.88 -10.25
N GLU A 28 -17.95 -12.31 -9.48
CA GLU A 28 -17.74 -11.91 -8.08
C GLU A 28 -17.41 -10.42 -7.98
N PHE A 29 -16.51 -9.94 -8.85
CA PHE A 29 -16.20 -8.53 -8.97
C PHE A 29 -17.43 -7.70 -9.34
N LYS A 30 -18.20 -8.14 -10.33
CA LYS A 30 -19.43 -7.44 -10.75
C LYS A 30 -20.43 -7.32 -9.60
N ALA A 31 -20.59 -8.36 -8.79
CA ALA A 31 -21.47 -8.35 -7.63
C ALA A 31 -21.00 -7.34 -6.57
N GLU A 32 -19.70 -7.32 -6.25
CA GLU A 32 -19.15 -6.37 -5.28
C GLU A 32 -19.23 -4.92 -5.79
N LEU A 33 -18.85 -4.69 -7.05
CA LEU A 33 -18.95 -3.38 -7.69
C LEU A 33 -20.40 -2.88 -7.72
N GLN A 34 -21.35 -3.77 -8.01
CA GLN A 34 -22.77 -3.41 -8.02
C GLN A 34 -23.24 -2.95 -6.63
N ASN A 35 -22.85 -3.66 -5.58
CA ASN A 35 -23.20 -3.29 -4.20
C ASN A 35 -22.59 -1.93 -3.82
N PHE A 36 -21.29 -1.74 -4.11
CA PHE A 36 -20.59 -0.48 -3.86
C PHE A 36 -21.23 0.71 -4.59
N VAL A 37 -21.55 0.55 -5.88
CA VAL A 37 -22.20 1.61 -6.67
C VAL A 37 -23.62 1.87 -6.17
N ASN A 38 -24.37 0.84 -5.76
CA ASN A 38 -25.72 1.01 -5.21
C ASN A 38 -25.68 1.84 -3.92
N GLU A 39 -24.75 1.58 -3.02
CA GLU A 39 -24.59 2.37 -1.79
C GLU A 39 -24.31 3.84 -2.10
N LEU A 40 -23.42 4.12 -3.05
CA LEU A 40 -23.13 5.48 -3.50
C LEU A 40 -24.34 6.18 -4.16
N ARG A 41 -25.24 5.41 -4.77
CA ARG A 41 -26.47 5.93 -5.40
C ARG A 41 -27.59 6.17 -4.38
N GLU A 42 -27.64 5.40 -3.31
CA GLU A 42 -28.68 5.55 -2.28
C GLU A 42 -28.33 6.67 -1.30
N ASN A 43 -27.09 6.66 -0.82
CA ASN A 43 -26.63 7.46 0.33
C ASN A 43 -25.47 8.41 -0.01
N GLY A 44 -24.91 8.31 -1.21
CA GLY A 44 -23.68 9.00 -1.57
C GLY A 44 -23.80 10.01 -2.73
N PRO A 45 -22.65 10.45 -3.28
CA PRO A 45 -22.60 11.46 -4.33
C PRO A 45 -23.16 10.97 -5.67
N LEU A 46 -23.38 9.66 -5.87
CA LEU A 46 -23.89 9.11 -7.13
C LEU A 46 -25.42 9.06 -7.20
N LYS A 47 -26.12 9.66 -6.24
CA LYS A 47 -27.58 9.74 -6.23
C LYS A 47 -28.16 10.68 -7.29
N SER A 48 -27.54 11.85 -7.47
CA SER A 48 -27.95 12.88 -8.42
C SER A 48 -26.86 13.95 -8.53
N LEU A 49 -26.93 14.82 -9.53
CA LEU A 49 -25.99 15.93 -9.66
C LEU A 49 -26.04 16.89 -8.45
N SER A 50 -27.24 17.14 -7.91
CA SER A 50 -27.42 17.98 -6.72
C SER A 50 -26.78 17.34 -5.48
N ALA A 51 -26.99 16.05 -5.28
CA ALA A 51 -26.38 15.31 -4.17
C ALA A 51 -24.85 15.28 -4.30
N MET A 52 -24.32 15.11 -5.52
CA MET A 52 -22.88 15.21 -5.76
C MET A 52 -22.34 16.59 -5.41
N HIS A 53 -23.02 17.65 -5.83
CA HIS A 53 -22.60 19.03 -5.56
C HIS A 53 -22.58 19.31 -4.05
N GLU A 54 -23.62 18.90 -3.32
CA GLU A 54 -23.69 19.01 -1.86
C GLU A 54 -22.58 18.20 -1.18
N TYR A 55 -22.43 16.93 -1.55
CA TYR A 55 -21.41 16.05 -1.00
C TYR A 55 -20.00 16.62 -1.20
N CYS A 56 -19.68 17.09 -2.41
CA CYS A 56 -18.38 17.69 -2.72
C CYS A 56 -18.16 19.01 -1.98
N GLY A 57 -19.20 19.83 -1.83
CA GLY A 57 -19.15 21.09 -1.07
C GLY A 57 -18.91 20.87 0.42
N ASN A 58 -19.46 19.80 1.00
CA ASN A 58 -19.26 19.47 2.41
C ASN A 58 -17.91 18.75 2.67
N HIS A 59 -17.34 18.08 1.66
CA HIS A 59 -16.08 17.33 1.78
C HIS A 59 -14.97 17.95 0.92
N THR A 60 -14.59 19.19 1.25
CA THR A 60 -13.63 19.98 0.46
C THR A 60 -12.19 19.47 0.49
N THR A 61 -11.83 18.61 1.44
CA THR A 61 -10.52 17.93 1.49
C THR A 61 -10.27 17.05 0.26
N GLY A 62 -11.33 16.55 -0.37
CA GLY A 62 -11.24 15.79 -1.61
C GLY A 62 -11.00 16.66 -2.86
N ARG A 63 -10.99 17.99 -2.75
CA ARG A 63 -10.89 18.87 -3.92
C ARG A 63 -9.54 18.71 -4.63
N LEU A 64 -9.58 18.39 -5.92
CA LEU A 64 -8.39 18.19 -6.74
C LEU A 64 -7.90 19.54 -7.27
N SER A 65 -6.61 19.79 -7.10
CA SER A 65 -5.91 20.96 -7.67
C SER A 65 -5.26 20.61 -9.01
N ASP A 66 -6.01 19.94 -9.89
CA ASP A 66 -5.54 19.45 -11.19
C ASP A 66 -5.79 20.43 -12.36
N GLY A 67 -6.24 21.65 -12.06
CA GLY A 67 -6.62 22.65 -13.06
C GLY A 67 -7.96 22.40 -13.74
N SER A 68 -8.69 21.33 -13.38
CA SER A 68 -10.06 21.09 -13.83
C SER A 68 -11.04 22.06 -13.15
N ARG A 69 -12.24 22.24 -13.73
CA ARG A 69 -13.27 23.19 -13.27
C ARG A 69 -13.96 22.80 -11.95
N GLY A 70 -13.27 22.10 -11.05
CA GLY A 70 -13.78 21.72 -9.73
C GLY A 70 -14.07 20.24 -9.60
N SER A 71 -13.08 19.38 -9.84
CA SER A 71 -13.18 17.96 -9.53
C SER A 71 -12.79 17.64 -8.08
N TYR A 72 -13.34 16.54 -7.57
CA TYR A 72 -13.09 16.01 -6.23
C TYR A 72 -12.74 14.53 -6.32
N GLY A 73 -11.76 14.08 -5.54
CA GLY A 73 -11.32 12.69 -5.46
C GLY A 73 -11.61 12.10 -4.09
N TYR A 74 -12.12 10.86 -4.10
CA TYR A 74 -12.42 10.08 -2.92
C TYR A 74 -11.87 8.67 -3.09
N ILE A 75 -11.37 8.07 -2.01
CA ILE A 75 -10.92 6.69 -1.98
C ILE A 75 -11.80 5.93 -1.00
N ALA A 76 -12.29 4.78 -1.43
CA ALA A 76 -12.98 3.81 -0.59
C ALA A 76 -12.33 2.44 -0.79
N GLU A 77 -12.43 1.60 0.22
CA GLU A 77 -11.96 0.22 0.17
C GLU A 77 -13.09 -0.69 0.59
N SER A 78 -13.28 -1.78 -0.16
CA SER A 78 -14.23 -2.83 0.18
C SER A 78 -13.59 -4.16 -0.20
N GLY A 79 -13.67 -5.14 0.69
CA GLY A 79 -13.24 -6.51 0.43
C GLY A 79 -11.86 -6.57 -0.22
N SER A 80 -11.84 -6.98 -1.49
CA SER A 80 -10.60 -7.19 -2.27
C SER A 80 -10.17 -5.98 -3.12
N TYR A 81 -10.91 -4.86 -3.09
CA TYR A 81 -10.70 -3.76 -4.05
C TYR A 81 -10.58 -2.39 -3.39
N ARG A 82 -9.73 -1.55 -3.99
CA ARG A 82 -9.67 -0.11 -3.73
C ARG A 82 -10.37 0.63 -4.87
N TYR A 83 -11.30 1.49 -4.49
CA TYR A 83 -12.16 2.28 -5.37
C TYR A 83 -11.75 3.75 -5.29
N CYS A 84 -11.25 4.31 -6.38
CA CYS A 84 -10.93 5.73 -6.48
C CYS A 84 -12.01 6.42 -7.31
N LEU A 85 -12.87 7.19 -6.65
CA LEU A 85 -13.97 7.94 -7.25
C LEU A 85 -13.54 9.38 -7.49
N ARG A 86 -13.58 9.83 -8.74
CA ARG A 86 -13.52 11.24 -9.10
C ARG A 86 -14.92 11.75 -9.40
N CYS A 87 -15.33 12.82 -8.73
CA CYS A 87 -16.58 13.54 -8.94
C CYS A 87 -16.31 14.89 -9.62
N THR A 88 -17.13 15.24 -10.60
CA THR A 88 -17.16 16.56 -11.25
C THR A 88 -18.60 17.07 -11.20
N PRO A 89 -18.98 17.86 -10.17
CA PRO A 89 -20.34 18.34 -9.94
C PRO A 89 -20.73 19.49 -10.88
N ILE A 90 -20.50 19.32 -12.18
CA ILE A 90 -20.75 20.32 -13.23
C ILE A 90 -21.68 19.70 -14.27
N GLN A 91 -22.71 20.45 -14.65
CA GLN A 91 -23.64 20.01 -15.70
C GLN A 91 -22.93 20.01 -17.07
N GLY A 92 -23.18 18.97 -17.87
CA GLY A 92 -22.65 18.85 -19.24
C GLY A 92 -21.27 18.20 -19.35
N ASP A 93 -20.74 17.64 -18.26
CA ASP A 93 -19.51 16.84 -18.24
C ASP A 93 -19.82 15.41 -17.74
N TYR A 94 -18.87 14.49 -17.87
CA TYR A 94 -18.93 13.20 -17.17
C TYR A 94 -18.76 13.42 -15.67
N ASN A 95 -19.84 13.22 -14.93
CA ASN A 95 -19.89 13.59 -13.52
C ASN A 95 -19.07 12.68 -12.61
N ALA A 96 -18.85 11.42 -13.00
CA ALA A 96 -18.11 10.47 -12.17
C ALA A 96 -17.16 9.58 -12.99
N TYR A 97 -15.96 9.37 -12.45
CA TYR A 97 -15.03 8.33 -12.88
C TYR A 97 -14.69 7.45 -11.69
N LEU A 98 -14.83 6.14 -11.85
CA LEU A 98 -14.50 5.16 -10.82
C LEU A 98 -13.38 4.26 -11.35
N TYR A 99 -12.20 4.39 -10.74
CA TYR A 99 -11.06 3.51 -10.94
C TYR A 99 -11.03 2.46 -9.86
N ILE A 100 -10.67 1.23 -10.21
CA ILE A 100 -10.73 0.10 -9.29
C ILE A 100 -9.44 -0.67 -9.40
N TYR A 101 -8.84 -0.96 -8.25
CA TYR A 101 -7.59 -1.68 -8.12
C TYR A 101 -7.80 -2.92 -7.27
N ASP A 102 -7.37 -4.07 -7.77
CA ASP A 102 -7.37 -5.32 -7.02
C ASP A 102 -6.24 -5.28 -5.99
N ARG A 103 -6.61 -5.27 -4.71
CA ARG A 103 -5.65 -5.21 -3.60
C ARG A 103 -4.84 -6.49 -3.49
N ARG A 104 -5.39 -7.64 -3.89
CA ARG A 104 -4.71 -8.94 -3.78
C ARG A 104 -3.47 -8.97 -4.65
N VAL A 105 -3.50 -8.29 -5.80
CA VAL A 105 -2.32 -8.15 -6.66
C VAL A 105 -1.23 -7.34 -5.95
N TRP A 106 -1.58 -6.22 -5.34
CA TRP A 106 -0.62 -5.41 -4.58
C TRP A 106 -0.05 -6.16 -3.37
N GLU A 107 -0.89 -6.84 -2.62
CA GLU A 107 -0.49 -7.64 -1.45
C GLU A 107 0.42 -8.80 -1.87
N MET A 108 0.11 -9.47 -2.97
CA MET A 108 0.94 -10.56 -3.50
C MET A 108 2.29 -10.07 -4.00
N THR A 109 2.34 -8.95 -4.74
CA THR A 109 3.61 -8.35 -5.16
C THR A 109 4.46 -7.92 -3.96
N GLN A 110 3.86 -7.34 -2.92
CA GLN A 110 4.60 -7.01 -1.69
C GLN A 110 5.16 -8.25 -0.99
N LEU A 111 4.40 -9.34 -0.94
CA LEU A 111 4.88 -10.61 -0.38
C LEU A 111 6.01 -11.22 -1.23
N GLU A 112 5.89 -11.15 -2.56
CA GLU A 112 6.95 -11.59 -3.48
C GLU A 112 8.23 -10.75 -3.31
N ASP A 113 8.11 -9.43 -3.21
CA ASP A 113 9.24 -8.52 -2.97
C ASP A 113 9.93 -8.83 -1.62
N LEU A 114 9.15 -9.09 -0.57
CA LEU A 114 9.66 -9.48 0.74
C LEU A 114 10.38 -10.83 0.70
N LEU A 115 9.79 -11.83 0.02
CA LEU A 115 10.40 -13.14 -0.13
C LEU A 115 11.70 -13.05 -0.94
N GLU A 116 11.74 -12.24 -1.99
CA GLU A 116 12.94 -12.06 -2.79
C GLU A 116 14.03 -11.32 -2.01
N ALA A 117 13.67 -10.31 -1.21
CA ALA A 117 14.60 -9.65 -0.29
C ALA A 117 15.18 -10.62 0.75
N GLU A 118 14.36 -11.56 1.25
CA GLU A 118 14.80 -12.62 2.16
C GLU A 118 15.77 -13.60 1.47
N ARG A 119 15.46 -14.01 0.24
CA ARG A 119 16.35 -14.88 -0.57
C ARG A 119 17.65 -14.19 -0.96
N ALA A 120 17.64 -12.85 -1.04
CA ALA A 120 18.80 -12.03 -1.34
C ALA A 120 19.66 -11.72 -0.11
N LEU A 121 19.33 -12.23 1.08
CA LEU A 121 20.19 -12.06 2.25
C LEU A 121 21.54 -12.77 2.05
N PRO A 122 22.65 -12.17 2.52
CA PRO A 122 23.97 -12.75 2.36
C PRO A 122 24.14 -13.97 3.27
N GLU A 123 25.03 -14.90 2.92
CA GLU A 123 25.38 -16.06 3.76
C GLU A 123 25.87 -15.61 5.16
N MET A 124 26.55 -14.48 5.22
CA MET A 124 27.04 -13.87 6.46
C MET A 124 27.24 -12.37 6.32
N CYS A 125 27.18 -11.63 7.43
CA CYS A 125 27.56 -10.23 7.49
C CYS A 125 28.28 -9.89 8.81
N PHE A 126 28.99 -8.77 8.82
CA PHE A 126 29.57 -8.18 10.03
C PHE A 126 28.68 -7.07 10.57
N SER A 127 28.64 -6.91 11.88
CA SER A 127 28.00 -5.77 12.53
C SER A 127 28.69 -5.44 13.85
N VAL A 128 28.15 -4.49 14.60
CA VAL A 128 28.60 -4.18 15.96
C VAL A 128 27.46 -4.35 16.95
N LEU A 129 27.76 -4.89 18.13
CA LEU A 129 26.78 -4.99 19.20
C LEU A 129 26.39 -3.60 19.72
N PRO A 130 25.10 -3.24 19.77
CA PRO A 130 24.69 -1.95 20.32
C PRO A 130 25.04 -1.75 21.80
N SER A 131 25.21 -2.84 22.56
CA SER A 131 25.48 -2.80 24.00
C SER A 131 26.90 -2.36 24.34
N ASP A 132 27.90 -2.79 23.57
CA ASP A 132 29.32 -2.60 23.92
C ASP A 132 30.23 -2.28 22.73
N GLY A 133 29.70 -2.26 21.50
CA GLY A 133 30.47 -1.99 20.28
C GLY A 133 31.34 -3.13 19.79
N SER A 134 31.23 -4.34 20.37
CA SER A 134 32.02 -5.49 19.91
C SER A 134 31.70 -5.82 18.45
N LEU A 135 32.73 -6.15 17.67
CA LEU A 135 32.60 -6.65 16.31
C LEU A 135 32.02 -8.06 16.34
N ILE A 136 30.93 -8.25 15.62
CA ILE A 136 30.21 -9.51 15.53
C ILE A 136 30.05 -9.97 14.08
N CYS A 137 29.91 -11.27 13.92
CA CYS A 137 29.56 -11.96 12.68
C CYS A 137 28.20 -12.63 12.86
N ILE A 138 27.32 -12.43 11.89
CA ILE A 138 25.99 -13.03 11.85
C ILE A 138 25.94 -13.94 10.63
N LYS A 139 25.46 -15.17 10.82
CA LYS A 139 25.32 -16.17 9.77
C LYS A 139 23.84 -16.36 9.44
N HIS A 140 23.55 -16.46 8.15
CA HIS A 140 22.19 -16.65 7.67
C HIS A 140 21.61 -17.97 8.18
N GLY A 141 20.39 -17.92 8.74
CA GLY A 141 19.70 -19.09 9.28
C GLY A 141 20.12 -19.48 10.71
N GLU A 142 21.08 -18.80 11.32
CA GLU A 142 21.54 -19.11 12.69
C GLU A 142 21.05 -18.06 13.71
N THR A 143 20.53 -18.51 14.85
CA THR A 143 20.08 -17.61 15.92
C THR A 143 21.26 -17.01 16.66
N GLY A 144 21.22 -15.70 16.88
CA GLY A 144 22.22 -14.95 17.62
C GLY A 144 23.37 -14.44 16.75
N TYR A 145 24.58 -14.43 17.30
CA TYR A 145 25.76 -13.89 16.65
C TYR A 145 27.02 -14.56 17.20
N TYR A 146 28.13 -14.39 16.48
CA TYR A 146 29.46 -14.81 16.90
C TYR A 146 30.34 -13.59 17.12
N LYS A 147 31.10 -13.57 18.22
CA LYS A 147 32.14 -12.55 18.40
C LYS A 147 33.24 -12.76 17.35
N SER A 148 33.70 -11.68 16.73
CA SER A 148 34.78 -11.75 15.73
C SER A 148 36.16 -11.75 16.40
N ASP A 149 37.06 -12.59 15.89
CA ASP A 149 38.49 -12.57 16.29
C ASP A 149 39.21 -11.30 15.82
N TRP A 150 38.60 -10.50 14.94
CA TRP A 150 39.14 -9.21 14.50
C TRP A 150 38.63 -8.02 15.32
N ASP A 151 37.91 -8.29 16.41
CA ASP A 151 37.49 -7.27 17.35
C ASP A 151 38.70 -6.49 17.91
N THR A 152 38.60 -5.16 17.85
CA THR A 152 39.69 -4.26 18.25
C THR A 152 39.51 -3.69 19.67
N GLY A 153 38.38 -3.96 20.32
CA GLY A 153 37.96 -3.32 21.57
C GLY A 153 37.56 -1.85 21.44
N ASP A 154 37.64 -1.26 20.24
CA ASP A 154 37.27 0.13 19.96
C ASP A 154 36.04 0.17 19.06
N LEU A 155 34.97 0.81 19.55
CA LEU A 155 33.66 0.84 18.90
C LEU A 155 33.69 1.51 17.52
N VAL A 156 34.48 2.57 17.35
CA VAL A 156 34.57 3.30 16.07
C VAL A 156 35.32 2.45 15.06
N LYS A 157 36.47 1.88 15.44
CA LYS A 157 37.26 1.00 14.58
C LYS A 157 36.50 -0.27 14.20
N ASN A 158 35.75 -0.85 15.13
CA ASN A 158 34.91 -2.02 14.87
C ASN A 158 33.81 -1.71 13.86
N ARG A 159 33.17 -0.54 13.94
CA ARG A 159 32.17 -0.12 12.96
C ARG A 159 32.78 0.07 11.57
N GLU A 160 33.93 0.73 11.48
CA GLU A 160 34.68 0.89 10.22
C GLU A 160 35.08 -0.47 9.62
N LEU A 161 35.51 -1.40 10.46
CA LEU A 161 35.91 -2.75 10.05
C LEU A 161 34.70 -3.56 9.55
N ALA A 162 33.56 -3.49 10.24
CA ALA A 162 32.31 -4.10 9.78
C ALA A 162 31.88 -3.54 8.42
N ASP A 163 31.92 -2.21 8.23
CA ASP A 163 31.57 -1.54 6.97
C ASP A 163 32.50 -1.94 5.83
N PHE A 164 33.80 -1.99 6.10
CA PHE A 164 34.79 -2.41 5.12
C PHE A 164 34.59 -3.87 4.68
N ASN A 165 34.34 -4.78 5.63
CA ASN A 165 34.11 -6.18 5.32
C ASN A 165 32.78 -6.40 4.59
N ASN A 166 31.69 -5.75 5.04
CA ASN A 166 30.40 -5.82 4.36
C ASN A 166 30.49 -5.29 2.93
N LYS A 167 31.22 -4.20 2.70
CA LYS A 167 31.48 -3.68 1.34
C LYS A 167 32.20 -4.69 0.45
N LYS A 168 33.16 -5.45 0.99
CA LYS A 168 33.83 -6.54 0.26
C LYS A 168 32.92 -7.72 -0.03
N LEU A 169 32.01 -8.03 0.88
CA LEU A 169 31.02 -9.10 0.75
C LEU A 169 29.81 -8.68 -0.12
N GLY A 170 29.74 -7.42 -0.56
CA GLY A 170 28.58 -6.90 -1.29
C GLY A 170 27.32 -6.73 -0.43
N VAL A 171 27.48 -6.68 0.89
CA VAL A 171 26.37 -6.55 1.85
C VAL A 171 25.97 -5.08 1.97
N SER A 172 24.72 -4.79 1.64
CA SER A 172 24.10 -3.48 1.85
C SER A 172 23.74 -3.24 3.31
N LYS A 173 23.51 -1.98 3.69
CA LYS A 173 23.04 -1.63 5.03
C LYS A 173 21.70 -2.25 5.39
N ALA A 174 20.77 -2.29 4.44
CA ALA A 174 19.48 -2.93 4.64
C ALA A 174 19.61 -4.45 4.88
N GLN A 175 20.52 -5.13 4.16
CA GLN A 175 20.82 -6.54 4.41
C GLN A 175 21.48 -6.76 5.78
N GLU A 176 22.42 -5.90 6.18
CA GLU A 176 23.03 -5.97 7.52
C GLU A 176 21.97 -5.85 8.62
N GLU A 177 21.09 -4.84 8.53
CA GLU A 177 20.00 -4.63 9.48
C GLU A 177 19.02 -5.81 9.52
N ALA A 178 18.63 -6.33 8.35
CA ALA A 178 17.76 -7.50 8.25
C ALA A 178 18.38 -8.75 8.87
N MET A 179 19.68 -8.99 8.65
CA MET A 179 20.42 -10.09 9.27
C MET A 179 20.46 -9.95 10.80
N VAL A 180 20.70 -8.74 11.34
CA VAL A 180 20.67 -8.47 12.79
C VAL A 180 19.29 -8.74 13.39
N ILE A 181 18.22 -8.26 12.75
CA ILE A 181 16.86 -8.46 13.23
C ILE A 181 16.53 -9.96 13.24
N LYS A 182 16.73 -10.65 12.11
CA LYS A 182 16.40 -12.08 11.96
C LYS A 182 17.22 -12.97 12.88
N SER A 183 18.49 -12.65 13.14
CA SER A 183 19.27 -13.45 14.08
C SER A 183 18.78 -13.33 15.52
N MET A 184 18.12 -12.21 15.87
CA MET A 184 17.54 -11.98 17.19
C MET A 184 16.10 -12.48 17.31
N THR A 185 15.29 -12.37 16.26
CA THR A 185 13.85 -12.69 16.27
C THR A 185 13.50 -14.04 15.65
N GLY A 186 14.46 -14.69 15.00
CA GLY A 186 14.26 -15.92 14.23
C GLY A 186 14.16 -15.67 12.72
N TRP A 187 14.52 -16.70 11.95
CA TRP A 187 14.63 -16.65 10.49
C TRP A 187 13.37 -17.05 9.74
N ALA A 188 12.38 -17.64 10.42
CA ALA A 188 11.09 -17.94 9.79
C ALA A 188 10.36 -16.63 9.48
N SER A 189 9.89 -16.47 8.25
CA SER A 189 9.00 -15.36 7.87
C SER A 189 7.80 -15.39 8.82
N GLN A 190 7.65 -14.38 9.68
CA GLN A 190 6.40 -14.22 10.42
C GLN A 190 5.33 -13.95 9.36
N GLU A 191 4.32 -14.83 9.27
CA GLU A 191 3.12 -14.51 8.51
C GLU A 191 2.65 -13.13 8.96
N PRO A 192 2.35 -12.20 8.04
CA PRO A 192 1.73 -10.96 8.44
C PRO A 192 0.48 -11.34 9.24
N ALA A 193 0.41 -10.87 10.49
CA ALA A 193 -0.77 -11.08 11.32
C ALA A 193 -1.99 -10.70 10.48
N PRO A 194 -3.08 -11.49 10.48
CA PRO A 194 -4.31 -11.11 9.80
C PRO A 194 -4.62 -9.69 10.24
N GLN A 195 -4.55 -8.73 9.32
CA GLN A 195 -5.08 -7.41 9.60
C GLN A 195 -6.55 -7.66 9.88
N GLU A 196 -6.94 -7.59 11.16
CA GLU A 196 -8.35 -7.54 11.51
C GLU A 196 -8.96 -6.51 10.59
N SER A 197 -9.96 -6.92 9.83
CA SER A 197 -10.77 -6.05 8.99
C SER A 197 -11.58 -5.15 9.91
N GLY A 198 -10.90 -4.24 10.61
CA GLY A 198 -11.50 -3.08 11.21
C GLY A 198 -11.99 -2.25 10.05
N MET A 199 -13.31 -2.17 9.90
CA MET A 199 -13.92 -1.09 9.14
C MET A 199 -13.41 0.23 9.75
N GLU A 200 -12.32 0.78 9.22
CA GLU A 200 -12.00 2.19 9.42
C GLU A 200 -13.04 2.98 8.62
N GLN A 201 -14.17 3.24 9.28
CA GLN A 201 -15.02 4.35 8.92
C GLN A 201 -14.23 5.64 9.16
N LYS A 202 -13.42 6.06 8.18
CA LYS A 202 -13.03 7.48 8.04
C LYS A 202 -14.13 8.22 7.27
N MET A 203 -15.32 8.20 7.84
CA MET A 203 -16.33 9.25 7.67
C MET A 203 -16.00 10.33 8.71
N GLY A 204 -15.04 11.21 8.42
CA GLY A 204 -14.89 12.44 9.19
C GLY A 204 -15.85 13.48 8.63
N GLY A 205 -16.61 14.27 9.39
CA GLY A 205 -16.80 14.42 10.83
C GLY A 205 -18.02 15.35 11.04
N LEU A 206 -18.48 15.48 12.28
CA LEU A 206 -19.59 16.35 12.73
C LEU A 206 -19.50 17.81 12.25
#